data_AF-A0A7W0WF24-F1
#
_entry.id   AF-A0A7W0WF24-F1
#
_cell.length_a   1.000
_cell.length_b   1.000
_cell.length_c   1.000
_cell.angle_alpha   90.00
_cell.angle_beta   90.00
_cell.angle_gamma   90.00
#
_symmetry.space_group_name_H-M   'P 1'
#
loop_
_entity.id
_entity.type
_entity.pdbx_description
1 polymer ?
#
loop_
_entity_poly.entity_id
_entity_poly.type
_entity_poly.pdbx_seq_one_letter_code
_entity_poly.pdbx_strand_id
1 'polypeptide(L)'
;MRATLQPGLTNRLTKYLRTTQQLIEEGRDAVSSKELGDFTGINPVQVRRDLNAIGFSGTRGVGYQAYDLVEAVRNILGLRQTYNIALVGAGNLGSAIAASTILPKRGFVIHDVFDDNPEKIGRTVGNVVVKHIDELKKSVTEAEEIIGIIATPASSAQEVAKLMVDSDIRVILNYTDVLLHVPSQVDVHRIDPTAQLMHTLYYLTQAEGQEAS
;
A
#
# COMPACT_ATOMS: atom_id res chain seq x y z
N MET A 1 20.34 -15.27 0.31
CA MET A 1 20.60 -14.33 -0.80
C MET A 1 19.25 -14.03 -1.45
N ARG A 2 18.67 -12.83 -1.25
CA ARG A 2 17.38 -12.48 -1.90
C ARG A 2 17.66 -12.29 -3.40
N ALA A 3 17.01 -13.06 -4.25
CA ALA A 3 17.10 -12.86 -5.69
C ALA A 3 16.48 -11.51 -6.06
N THR A 4 17.22 -10.64 -6.75
CA THR A 4 16.68 -9.39 -7.27
C THR A 4 15.68 -9.71 -8.37
N LEU A 5 14.39 -9.58 -8.07
CA LEU A 5 13.32 -9.77 -9.05
C LEU A 5 13.34 -8.63 -10.07
N GLN A 6 13.08 -8.93 -11.33
CA GLN A 6 12.92 -7.88 -12.34
C GLN A 6 11.70 -7.00 -11.99
N PRO A 7 11.77 -5.66 -12.13
CA PRO A 7 10.68 -4.75 -11.75
C PRO A 7 9.32 -5.12 -12.36
N GLY A 8 9.32 -5.57 -13.62
CA GLY A 8 8.12 -6.03 -14.31
C GLY A 8 7.48 -7.27 -13.68
N LEU A 9 8.27 -8.19 -13.13
CA LEU A 9 7.77 -9.36 -12.40
C LEU A 9 7.19 -8.94 -11.05
N THR A 10 7.89 -8.09 -10.30
CA THR A 10 7.40 -7.57 -9.00
C THR A 10 6.01 -6.94 -9.12
N ASN A 11 5.80 -6.08 -10.13
CA ASN A 11 4.49 -5.45 -10.36
C ASN A 11 3.38 -6.48 -10.68
N ARG A 12 3.70 -7.54 -11.45
CA ARG A 12 2.73 -8.60 -11.75
C ARG A 12 2.44 -9.48 -10.54
N LEU A 13 3.45 -9.82 -9.74
CA LEU A 13 3.26 -10.55 -8.48
C LEU A 13 2.34 -9.78 -7.51
N THR A 14 2.51 -8.46 -7.39
CA THR A 14 1.60 -7.62 -6.58
C THR A 14 0.15 -7.67 -7.10
N LYS A 15 -0.05 -7.71 -8.42
CA LYS A 15 -1.39 -7.88 -9.00
C LYS A 15 -1.98 -9.27 -8.71
N TYR A 16 -1.18 -10.34 -8.83
CA TYR A 16 -1.63 -11.69 -8.50
C TYR A 16 -2.00 -11.82 -7.03
N LEU A 17 -1.18 -11.27 -6.12
CA LEU A 17 -1.45 -11.24 -4.69
C LEU A 17 -2.80 -10.57 -4.39
N ARG A 18 -3.01 -9.36 -4.90
CA ARG A 18 -4.26 -8.61 -4.68
C ARG A 18 -5.49 -9.35 -5.22
N THR A 19 -5.38 -9.92 -6.41
CA THR A 19 -6.46 -10.66 -7.07
C THR A 19 -6.80 -11.95 -6.31
N THR A 20 -5.78 -12.71 -5.92
CA THR A 20 -5.97 -13.98 -5.19
C THR A 20 -6.59 -13.73 -3.82
N GLN A 21 -6.14 -12.69 -3.10
CA GLN A 21 -6.76 -12.27 -1.83
C GLN A 21 -8.24 -11.95 -1.98
N GLN A 22 -8.62 -11.24 -3.04
CA GLN A 22 -10.02 -10.91 -3.30
C GLN A 22 -10.85 -12.18 -3.60
N LEU A 23 -10.32 -13.10 -4.39
CA LEU A 23 -10.99 -14.38 -4.66
C LEU A 23 -11.16 -15.23 -3.38
N ILE A 24 -10.18 -15.20 -2.48
CA ILE A 24 -10.31 -15.84 -1.16
C ILE A 24 -11.45 -15.21 -0.35
N GLU A 25 -11.58 -13.88 -0.35
CA GLU A 25 -12.70 -13.18 0.31
C GLU A 25 -14.06 -13.57 -0.29
N GLU A 26 -14.09 -13.98 -1.56
CA GLU A 26 -15.27 -14.53 -2.25
C GLU A 26 -15.48 -16.04 -2.01
N GLY A 27 -14.69 -16.67 -1.13
CA GLY A 27 -14.83 -18.09 -0.74
C GLY A 27 -14.14 -19.06 -1.69
N ARG A 28 -13.14 -18.61 -2.46
CA ARG A 28 -12.41 -19.45 -3.42
C ARG A 28 -11.16 -20.08 -2.78
N ASP A 29 -11.11 -21.41 -2.78
CA ASP A 29 -9.93 -22.17 -2.31
C ASP A 29 -8.84 -22.32 -3.37
N ALA A 30 -9.20 -22.25 -4.65
CA ALA A 30 -8.27 -22.37 -5.76
C ALA A 30 -8.55 -21.37 -6.90
N VAL A 31 -7.48 -20.95 -7.56
CA VAL A 31 -7.51 -20.00 -8.69
C VAL A 31 -6.73 -20.55 -9.88
N SER A 32 -7.28 -20.41 -11.09
CA SER A 32 -6.59 -20.80 -12.32
C SER A 32 -5.73 -19.68 -12.90
N SER A 33 -4.74 -20.04 -13.73
CA SER A 33 -3.98 -19.03 -14.50
C SER A 33 -4.86 -18.21 -15.44
N LYS A 34 -6.00 -18.75 -15.84
CA LYS A 34 -6.97 -18.05 -16.70
C LYS A 34 -7.65 -16.95 -15.89
N GLU A 35 -8.21 -17.27 -14.74
CA GLU A 35 -8.86 -16.29 -13.85
C GLU A 35 -7.89 -15.19 -13.42
N LEU A 36 -6.67 -15.53 -12.99
CA LEU A 36 -5.65 -14.52 -12.69
C LEU A 36 -5.40 -13.62 -13.89
N GLY A 37 -5.36 -14.17 -15.10
CA GLY A 37 -5.17 -13.39 -16.31
C GLY A 37 -6.33 -12.47 -16.62
N ASP A 38 -7.56 -12.98 -16.50
CA ASP A 38 -8.80 -12.24 -16.75
C ASP A 38 -8.93 -11.02 -15.81
N PHE A 39 -8.62 -11.19 -14.52
CA PHE A 39 -8.71 -10.10 -13.53
C PHE A 39 -7.53 -9.12 -13.54
N THR A 40 -6.35 -9.53 -14.01
CA THR A 40 -5.15 -8.67 -14.00
C THR A 40 -4.79 -8.08 -15.35
N GLY A 41 -5.44 -8.54 -16.43
CA GLY A 41 -5.09 -8.23 -17.82
C GLY A 41 -3.79 -8.88 -18.29
N ILE A 42 -3.30 -9.91 -17.59
CA ILE A 42 -2.03 -10.57 -17.90
C ILE A 42 -2.30 -11.88 -18.65
N ASN A 43 -1.54 -12.15 -19.71
CA ASN A 43 -1.70 -13.40 -20.46
C ASN A 43 -1.52 -14.64 -19.55
N PRO A 44 -2.44 -15.62 -19.53
CA PRO A 44 -2.34 -16.83 -18.70
C PRO A 44 -1.04 -17.63 -18.89
N VAL A 45 -0.43 -17.60 -20.07
CA VAL A 45 0.89 -18.18 -20.34
C VAL A 45 1.97 -17.45 -19.54
N GLN A 46 1.90 -16.11 -19.46
CA GLN A 46 2.81 -15.32 -18.66
C GLN A 46 2.58 -15.55 -17.17
N VAL A 47 1.33 -15.68 -16.71
CA VAL A 47 1.02 -16.05 -15.31
C VAL A 47 1.72 -17.36 -14.92
N ARG A 48 1.58 -18.41 -15.75
CA ARG A 48 2.26 -19.68 -15.50
C ARG A 48 3.79 -19.54 -15.46
N ARG A 49 4.38 -18.75 -16.38
CA ARG A 49 5.82 -18.49 -16.40
C ARG A 49 6.29 -17.77 -15.14
N ASP A 50 5.57 -16.73 -14.73
CA ASP A 50 5.90 -15.94 -13.54
C ASP A 50 5.85 -16.80 -12.27
N LEU A 51 4.77 -17.59 -12.10
CA LEU A 51 4.61 -18.45 -10.92
C LEU A 51 5.66 -19.57 -10.90
N ASN A 52 5.94 -20.21 -12.04
CA ASN A 52 7.02 -21.19 -12.13
C ASN A 52 8.39 -20.56 -11.85
N ALA A 53 8.64 -19.32 -12.28
CA ALA A 53 9.91 -18.63 -12.04
C ALA A 53 10.18 -18.38 -10.56
N ILE A 54 9.13 -18.32 -9.74
CA ILE A 54 9.23 -18.18 -8.28
C ILE A 54 9.09 -19.54 -7.56
N GLY A 55 9.14 -20.65 -8.29
CA GLY A 55 9.05 -22.01 -7.74
C GLY A 55 7.63 -22.43 -7.32
N PHE A 56 6.60 -21.68 -7.70
CA PHE A 56 5.23 -21.97 -7.37
C PHE A 56 4.50 -22.64 -8.54
N SER A 57 3.95 -23.83 -8.32
CA SER A 57 3.27 -24.61 -9.34
C SER A 57 1.86 -24.99 -8.91
N GLY A 58 0.95 -25.06 -9.87
CA GLY A 58 -0.43 -25.47 -9.64
C GLY A 58 -0.66 -26.95 -9.95
N THR A 59 -1.79 -27.47 -9.51
CA THR A 59 -2.25 -28.82 -9.84
C THR A 59 -3.08 -28.80 -11.12
N ARG A 60 -2.79 -29.73 -12.04
CA ARG A 60 -3.53 -29.86 -13.31
C ARG A 60 -5.02 -30.09 -13.03
N GLY A 61 -5.90 -29.28 -13.63
CA GLY A 61 -7.35 -29.38 -13.47
C GLY A 61 -7.92 -28.66 -12.24
N VAL A 62 -7.08 -28.26 -11.28
CA VAL A 62 -7.50 -27.52 -10.07
C VAL A 62 -7.00 -26.06 -10.13
N GLY A 63 -5.78 -25.85 -10.62
CA GLY A 63 -5.12 -24.55 -10.59
C GLY A 63 -4.20 -24.43 -9.38
N TYR A 64 -4.12 -23.23 -8.83
CA TYR A 64 -3.27 -22.87 -7.70
C TYR A 64 -4.09 -22.85 -6.42
N GLN A 65 -3.61 -23.50 -5.37
CA GLN A 65 -4.19 -23.32 -4.03
C GLN A 65 -4.04 -21.85 -3.63
N ALA A 66 -5.16 -21.19 -3.35
CA ALA A 66 -5.20 -19.73 -3.26
C ALA A 66 -4.38 -19.21 -2.07
N TYR A 67 -4.53 -19.84 -0.90
CA TYR A 67 -3.76 -19.50 0.30
C TYR A 67 -2.26 -19.73 0.11
N ASP A 68 -1.85 -20.88 -0.45
CA ASP A 68 -0.43 -21.19 -0.71
C ASP A 68 0.18 -20.21 -1.71
N LEU A 69 -0.59 -19.79 -2.72
CA LEU A 69 -0.16 -18.79 -3.69
C LEU A 69 0.07 -17.43 -3.03
N VAL A 70 -0.84 -17.00 -2.15
CA VAL A 70 -0.69 -15.77 -1.37
C VAL A 70 0.60 -15.83 -0.55
N GLU A 71 0.82 -16.91 0.20
CA GLU A 71 2.00 -17.06 1.06
C GLU A 71 3.30 -17.11 0.24
N ALA A 72 3.33 -17.85 -0.86
CA ALA A 72 4.49 -17.88 -1.75
C ALA A 72 4.82 -16.48 -2.28
N VAL A 73 3.84 -15.76 -2.82
CA VAL A 73 4.07 -14.42 -3.36
C VAL A 73 4.51 -13.44 -2.27
N ARG A 74 3.93 -13.48 -1.07
CA ARG A 74 4.36 -12.65 0.07
C ARG A 74 5.81 -12.91 0.45
N ASN A 75 6.20 -14.18 0.56
CA ASN A 75 7.56 -14.58 0.91
C ASN A 75 8.58 -14.08 -0.12
N ILE A 76 8.27 -14.22 -1.40
CA ILE A 76 9.12 -13.77 -2.50
C ILE A 76 9.24 -12.25 -2.57
N LEU A 77 8.16 -11.52 -2.31
CA LEU A 77 8.17 -10.06 -2.20
C LEU A 77 8.77 -9.57 -0.88
N GLY A 78 9.10 -10.47 0.06
CA GLY A 78 9.63 -10.14 1.37
C GLY A 78 8.63 -9.38 2.24
N LEU A 79 7.34 -9.58 2.00
CA LEU A 79 6.24 -8.93 2.71
C LEU A 79 6.05 -9.58 4.08
N ARG A 80 6.16 -8.78 5.15
CA ARG A 80 5.73 -9.20 6.50
C ARG A 80 4.22 -9.49 6.50
N GLN A 81 3.74 -10.29 7.46
CA GLN A 81 2.30 -10.50 7.64
C GLN A 81 1.56 -9.18 7.90
N THR A 82 2.20 -8.31 8.69
CA THR A 82 1.73 -6.96 8.98
C THR A 82 2.86 -5.96 8.93
N TYR A 83 2.53 -4.74 8.53
CA TYR A 83 3.36 -3.54 8.61
C TYR A 83 2.64 -2.53 9.48
N ASN A 84 3.29 -2.13 10.57
CA ASN A 84 2.82 -1.04 11.42
C ASN A 84 3.10 0.30 10.74
N ILE A 85 2.14 1.21 10.84
CA ILE A 85 2.15 2.51 10.20
C ILE A 85 1.95 3.60 11.23
N ALA A 86 2.87 4.57 11.22
CA ALA A 86 2.74 5.83 11.93
C ALA A 86 1.89 6.81 11.08
N LEU A 87 0.75 7.26 11.59
CA LEU A 87 -0.04 8.30 10.95
C LEU A 87 0.15 9.63 11.68
N VAL A 88 0.50 10.69 10.96
CA VAL A 88 0.59 12.05 11.51
C VAL A 88 -0.50 12.94 10.89
N GLY A 89 -1.29 13.55 11.78
CA GLY A 89 -2.47 14.35 11.46
C GLY A 89 -3.75 13.57 11.74
N ALA A 90 -4.43 13.88 12.84
CA ALA A 90 -5.73 13.34 13.23
C ALA A 90 -6.91 14.24 12.78
N GLY A 91 -6.75 14.93 11.64
CA GLY A 91 -7.84 15.68 11.01
C GLY A 91 -8.88 14.77 10.35
N ASN A 92 -9.76 15.32 9.51
CA ASN A 92 -10.79 14.53 8.82
C ASN A 92 -10.19 13.39 7.97
N LEU A 93 -9.18 13.70 7.16
CA LEU A 93 -8.54 12.71 6.29
C LEU A 93 -7.80 11.64 7.10
N GLY A 94 -6.96 12.06 8.05
CA GLY A 94 -6.24 11.12 8.91
C GLY A 94 -7.18 10.22 9.72
N SER A 95 -8.25 10.78 10.29
CA SER A 95 -9.27 9.98 10.99
C SER A 95 -9.93 8.95 10.07
N ALA A 96 -10.22 9.30 8.81
CA ALA A 96 -10.75 8.35 7.84
C ALA A 96 -9.74 7.25 7.47
N ILE A 97 -8.45 7.58 7.36
CA ILE A 97 -7.37 6.61 7.13
C ILE A 97 -7.23 5.68 8.33
N ALA A 98 -7.23 6.22 9.56
CA ALA A 98 -7.16 5.45 10.81
C ALA A 98 -8.34 4.49 10.98
N ALA A 99 -9.54 4.88 10.53
CA ALA A 99 -10.74 4.05 10.57
C ALA A 99 -10.88 3.08 9.37
N SER A 100 -9.91 3.07 8.44
CA SER A 100 -9.98 2.24 7.24
C SER A 100 -9.92 0.75 7.57
N THR A 101 -10.93 0.00 7.11
CA THR A 101 -10.95 -1.47 7.18
C THR A 101 -10.18 -2.14 6.04
N ILE A 102 -9.79 -1.36 5.02
CA ILE A 102 -9.13 -1.88 3.81
C ILE A 102 -7.63 -2.12 4.06
N LEU A 103 -6.97 -1.24 4.82
CA LEU A 103 -5.53 -1.37 5.10
C LEU A 103 -5.23 -2.64 5.92
N PRO A 104 -5.93 -2.92 7.05
CA PRO A 104 -5.62 -4.10 7.87
C PRO A 104 -5.81 -5.42 7.11
N LYS A 105 -6.84 -5.51 6.25
CA LYS A 105 -7.06 -6.67 5.35
C LYS A 105 -5.86 -6.96 4.44
N ARG A 106 -5.06 -5.94 4.13
CA ARG A 106 -3.87 -6.06 3.28
C ARG A 106 -2.56 -6.14 4.06
N GLY A 107 -2.64 -6.30 5.39
CA GLY A 107 -1.46 -6.37 6.26
C GLY A 107 -0.84 -5.01 6.56
N PHE A 108 -1.60 -3.92 6.45
CA PHE A 108 -1.15 -2.57 6.81
C PHE A 108 -1.99 -2.07 7.99
N VAL A 109 -1.36 -1.90 9.14
CA VAL A 109 -2.06 -1.55 10.39
C VAL A 109 -1.64 -0.15 10.79
N ILE A 110 -2.60 0.76 10.91
CA ILE A 110 -2.35 2.05 11.58
C ILE A 110 -2.16 1.71 13.06
N HIS A 111 -0.91 1.75 13.52
CA HIS A 111 -0.54 1.36 14.87
C HIS A 111 -0.55 2.58 15.78
N ASP A 112 0.05 3.68 15.31
CA ASP A 112 0.08 4.94 16.02
C ASP A 112 -0.52 6.10 15.21
N VAL A 113 -1.19 7.02 15.91
CA VAL A 113 -1.69 8.27 15.36
C VAL A 113 -1.16 9.44 16.20
N PHE A 114 -0.62 10.46 15.55
CA PHE A 114 -0.03 11.63 16.19
C PHE A 114 -0.69 12.93 15.71
N ASP A 115 -0.79 13.91 16.60
CA ASP A 115 -1.20 15.28 16.30
C ASP A 115 -0.52 16.24 17.30
N ASP A 116 -0.42 17.52 16.97
CA ASP A 116 0.09 18.57 17.85
C ASP A 116 -1.05 19.35 18.55
N ASN A 117 -2.30 19.17 18.13
CA ASN A 117 -3.43 19.85 18.72
C ASN A 117 -3.84 19.21 20.07
N PRO A 118 -3.75 19.95 21.19
CA PRO A 118 -4.12 19.45 22.52
C PRO A 118 -5.55 18.94 22.63
N GLU A 119 -6.47 19.47 21.82
CA GLU A 119 -7.87 19.04 21.83
C GLU A 119 -8.05 17.65 21.21
N LYS A 120 -7.16 17.23 20.31
CA LYS A 120 -7.23 15.93 19.64
C LYS A 120 -6.49 14.84 20.41
N ILE A 121 -5.43 15.20 21.11
CA ILE A 121 -4.62 14.27 21.89
C ILE A 121 -5.49 13.58 22.95
N GLY A 122 -5.34 12.26 23.08
CA GLY A 122 -6.16 11.41 23.94
C GLY A 122 -7.51 11.00 23.34
N ARG A 123 -7.93 11.55 22.20
CA ARG A 123 -9.12 11.05 21.49
C ARG A 123 -8.80 9.74 20.78
N THR A 124 -9.82 8.92 20.58
CA THR A 124 -9.72 7.71 19.77
C THR A 124 -10.17 7.98 18.34
N VAL A 125 -9.35 7.61 17.37
CA VAL A 125 -9.70 7.60 15.94
C VAL A 125 -9.55 6.18 15.40
N GLY A 126 -10.62 5.65 14.81
CA GLY A 126 -10.69 4.20 14.55
C GLY A 126 -10.55 3.42 15.85
N ASN A 127 -9.46 2.67 15.99
CA ASN A 127 -9.13 1.88 17.19
C ASN A 127 -7.85 2.38 17.91
N VAL A 128 -7.33 3.56 17.56
CA VAL A 128 -6.04 4.07 18.04
C VAL A 128 -6.25 5.38 18.80
N VAL A 129 -5.55 5.55 19.92
CA VAL A 129 -5.54 6.80 20.69
C VAL A 129 -4.52 7.76 20.08
N VAL A 130 -4.93 9.01 19.85
CA VAL A 130 -4.05 10.06 19.32
C VAL A 130 -3.03 10.46 20.39
N LYS A 131 -1.75 10.30 20.06
CA LYS A 131 -0.59 10.70 20.87
C LYS A 131 -0.09 12.09 20.48
N HIS A 132 0.71 12.71 21.34
CA HIS A 132 1.39 13.95 20.98
C HIS A 132 2.53 13.64 20.00
N ILE A 133 2.80 14.52 19.03
CA ILE A 133 3.83 14.32 18.00
C ILE A 133 5.24 14.09 18.56
N ASP A 134 5.55 14.63 19.73
CA ASP A 134 6.83 14.41 20.44
C ASP A 134 7.09 12.93 20.79
N GLU A 135 6.03 12.12 20.89
CA GLU A 135 6.13 10.68 21.17
C GLU A 135 6.47 9.85 19.92
N LEU A 136 6.51 10.47 18.74
CA LEU A 136 6.69 9.79 17.44
C LEU A 136 7.94 8.94 17.43
N LYS A 137 9.10 9.52 17.74
CA LYS A 137 10.38 8.80 17.64
C LYS A 137 10.43 7.55 18.51
N LYS A 138 9.92 7.66 19.73
CA LYS A 138 9.85 6.55 20.68
C LYS A 138 8.90 5.47 20.17
N SER A 139 7.68 5.85 19.80
CA SER A 139 6.64 4.91 19.35
C SER A 139 7.05 4.18 18.08
N VAL A 140 7.60 4.90 17.09
CA VAL A 140 8.12 4.32 15.84
C VAL A 140 9.17 3.25 16.09
N THR A 141 10.09 3.51 17.04
CA THR A 141 11.14 2.56 17.41
C THR A 141 10.55 1.33 18.10
N GLU A 142 9.64 1.52 19.07
CA GLU A 142 9.03 0.43 19.85
C GLU A 142 8.12 -0.46 18.99
N ALA A 143 7.42 0.11 18.02
CA ALA A 143 6.48 -0.58 17.15
C ALA A 143 7.12 -1.09 15.84
N GLU A 144 8.42 -0.88 15.63
CA GLU A 144 9.14 -1.17 14.37
C GLU A 144 8.44 -0.60 13.13
N GLU A 145 7.93 0.61 13.23
CA GLU A 145 7.25 1.28 12.13
C GLU A 145 8.28 1.71 11.08
N ILE A 146 8.11 1.24 9.84
CA ILE A 146 8.97 1.64 8.72
C ILE A 146 8.22 2.47 7.67
N ILE A 147 6.91 2.63 7.85
CA ILE A 147 5.98 3.33 6.96
C ILE A 147 5.31 4.46 7.76
N GLY A 148 5.33 5.67 7.21
CA GLY A 148 4.63 6.83 7.74
C GLY A 148 3.58 7.36 6.77
N ILE A 149 2.49 7.91 7.28
CA ILE A 149 1.49 8.65 6.51
C ILE A 149 1.43 10.08 7.02
N ILE A 150 1.54 11.04 6.10
CA ILE A 150 1.39 12.47 6.40
C ILE A 150 0.03 12.93 5.87
N ALA A 151 -0.87 13.25 6.81
CA ALA A 151 -2.22 13.77 6.55
C ALA A 151 -2.45 15.10 7.30
N THR A 152 -1.42 15.93 7.37
CA THR A 152 -1.42 17.26 8.02
C THR A 152 -1.74 18.38 7.03
N PRO A 153 -1.94 19.63 7.50
CA PRO A 153 -1.84 20.80 6.63
C PRO A 153 -0.48 20.87 5.91
N ALA A 154 -0.47 21.50 4.74
CA ALA A 154 0.72 21.67 3.90
C ALA A 154 1.88 22.36 4.65
N SER A 155 1.58 23.37 5.46
CA SER A 155 2.57 24.15 6.23
C SER A 155 3.44 23.30 7.15
N SER A 156 2.90 22.18 7.67
CA SER A 156 3.58 21.33 8.65
C SER A 156 4.19 20.08 8.03
N ALA A 157 3.89 19.77 6.76
CA ALA A 157 4.22 18.49 6.13
C ALA A 157 5.73 18.23 6.07
N GLN A 158 6.53 19.25 5.77
CA GLN A 158 7.99 19.12 5.68
C GLN A 158 8.66 18.85 7.03
N GLU A 159 8.15 19.47 8.10
CA GLU A 159 8.66 19.25 9.46
C GLU A 159 8.31 17.84 9.95
N VAL A 160 7.08 17.40 9.70
CA VAL A 160 6.66 16.01 9.99
C VAL A 160 7.51 15.00 9.21
N ALA A 161 7.78 15.25 7.92
CA ALA A 161 8.63 14.38 7.12
C ALA A 161 10.04 14.27 7.73
N LYS A 162 10.60 15.37 8.22
CA LYS A 162 11.90 15.36 8.92
C LYS A 162 11.84 14.50 10.19
N LEU A 163 10.80 14.67 11.03
CA LEU A 163 10.62 13.86 12.24
C LEU A 163 10.51 12.36 11.93
N MET A 164 9.78 12.01 10.86
CA MET A 164 9.68 10.63 10.38
C MET A 164 11.05 10.07 9.96
N VAL A 165 11.80 10.83 9.17
CA VAL A 165 13.17 10.46 8.75
C VAL A 165 14.09 10.26 9.96
N ASP A 166 14.06 11.20 10.92
CA ASP A 166 14.86 11.16 12.15
C ASP A 166 14.46 10.01 13.11
N SER A 167 13.34 9.35 12.82
CA SER A 167 12.79 8.20 13.54
C SER A 167 12.89 6.90 12.74
N ASP A 168 13.71 6.86 11.68
CA ASP A 168 13.96 5.68 10.83
C ASP A 168 12.77 5.20 9.96
N ILE A 169 11.77 6.07 9.71
CA ILE A 169 10.77 5.81 8.67
C ILE A 169 11.44 5.82 7.29
N ARG A 170 11.16 4.80 6.48
CA ARG A 170 11.76 4.61 5.15
C ARG A 170 10.81 4.80 3.99
N VAL A 171 9.50 4.73 4.24
CA VAL A 171 8.45 4.95 3.24
C VAL A 171 7.46 5.96 3.79
N ILE A 172 7.21 7.05 3.05
CA ILE A 172 6.25 8.08 3.41
C ILE A 172 5.15 8.13 2.36
N LEU A 173 3.90 7.92 2.78
CA LEU A 173 2.73 8.26 1.97
C LEU A 173 2.31 9.69 2.28
N ASN A 174 2.55 10.59 1.34
CA ASN A 174 2.25 12.01 1.49
C ASN A 174 0.88 12.33 0.86
N TYR A 175 -0.11 12.66 1.70
CA TYR A 175 -1.43 13.12 1.24
C TYR A 175 -1.52 14.63 1.08
N THR A 176 -0.43 15.36 1.30
CA THR A 176 -0.36 16.80 1.06
C THR A 176 0.04 17.10 -0.39
N ASP A 177 -0.16 18.35 -0.81
CA ASP A 177 0.30 18.87 -2.09
C ASP A 177 1.78 19.30 -2.08
N VAL A 178 2.45 19.23 -0.94
CA VAL A 178 3.84 19.65 -0.77
C VAL A 178 4.80 18.62 -1.36
N LEU A 179 5.80 19.12 -2.10
CA LEU A 179 6.96 18.32 -2.48
C LEU A 179 7.92 18.25 -1.29
N LEU A 180 8.00 17.07 -0.66
CA LEU A 180 8.84 16.83 0.50
C LEU A 180 10.30 16.68 0.10
N HIS A 181 11.18 17.37 0.82
CA HIS A 181 12.63 17.22 0.72
C HIS A 181 13.07 16.24 1.80
N VAL A 182 13.38 15.01 1.38
CA VAL A 182 13.90 13.96 2.25
C VAL A 182 15.17 13.35 1.64
N PRO A 183 16.02 12.70 2.45
CA PRO A 183 17.18 11.98 1.94
C PRO A 183 16.80 10.88 0.93
N SER A 184 17.70 10.54 0.01
CA SER A 184 17.45 9.58 -1.08
C SER A 184 17.13 8.15 -0.63
N GLN A 185 17.45 7.80 0.62
CA GLN A 185 17.11 6.51 1.21
C GLN A 185 15.64 6.39 1.65
N VAL A 186 14.87 7.50 1.63
CA VAL A 186 13.45 7.51 2.01
C VAL A 186 12.60 7.63 0.76
N ASP A 187 11.74 6.63 0.54
CA ASP A 187 10.80 6.63 -0.57
C ASP A 187 9.56 7.45 -0.22
N VAL A 188 9.18 8.38 -1.09
CA VAL A 188 8.02 9.26 -0.89
C VAL A 188 7.03 9.03 -2.01
N HIS A 189 5.84 8.54 -1.64
CA HIS A 189 4.73 8.39 -2.55
C HIS A 189 3.68 9.46 -2.27
N ARG A 190 3.54 10.40 -3.21
CA ARG A 190 2.46 11.39 -3.16
C ARG A 190 1.15 10.74 -3.60
N ILE A 191 0.11 10.86 -2.78
CA ILE A 191 -1.23 10.38 -3.09
C ILE A 191 -2.05 11.55 -3.62
N ASP A 192 -2.22 11.59 -4.94
CA ASP A 192 -2.94 12.66 -5.63
C ASP A 192 -4.09 12.09 -6.47
N PRO A 193 -5.33 12.05 -5.91
CA PRO A 193 -6.50 11.61 -6.66
C PRO A 193 -6.79 12.47 -7.90
N THR A 194 -6.36 13.74 -7.91
CA THR A 194 -6.62 14.65 -9.03
C THR A 194 -5.79 14.27 -10.26
N ALA A 195 -4.56 13.77 -10.06
CA ALA A 195 -3.73 13.25 -11.14
C ALA A 195 -4.42 12.08 -11.86
N GLN A 196 -5.07 11.19 -11.12
CA GLN A 196 -5.81 10.06 -11.68
C GLN A 196 -7.04 10.52 -12.48
N LEU A 197 -7.75 11.54 -12.00
CA LEU A 197 -8.87 12.14 -12.72
C LEU A 197 -8.42 12.83 -14.01
N MET A 198 -7.36 13.64 -13.95
CA MET A 198 -6.80 14.31 -15.14
C MET A 198 -6.39 13.30 -16.21
N HIS A 199 -5.71 12.22 -15.81
CA HIS A 199 -5.39 11.12 -16.71
C HIS A 199 -6.64 10.53 -17.36
N THR A 200 -7.68 10.25 -16.56
CA THR A 200 -8.94 9.67 -17.08
C THR A 200 -9.65 10.62 -18.04
N LEU A 201 -9.71 11.91 -17.73
CA LEU A 201 -10.32 12.94 -18.59
C LEU A 201 -9.59 13.08 -19.93
N TYR A 202 -8.25 13.04 -19.92
CA TYR A 202 -7.49 13.04 -21.17
C TYR A 202 -7.92 11.91 -22.11
N TYR A 203 -8.02 10.67 -21.61
CA TYR A 203 -8.44 9.54 -22.45
C TYR A 203 -9.91 9.61 -22.89
N LEU A 204 -10.80 10.18 -22.07
CA LEU A 204 -12.17 10.46 -22.49
C LEU A 204 -12.19 11.42 -23.69
N THR A 205 -11.46 12.53 -23.62
CA THR A 205 -11.39 13.49 -24.75
C THR A 205 -10.76 12.92 -26.01
N GLN A 206 -9.82 11.96 -25.88
CA GLN A 206 -9.25 11.27 -27.03
C GLN A 206 -10.26 10.29 -27.68
N ALA A 207 -11.07 9.61 -26.87
CA ALA A 207 -12.12 8.72 -27.36
C ALA A 207 -13.25 9.49 -28.08
N GLU A 208 -13.67 10.63 -27.54
CA GLU A 208 -14.68 11.52 -28.15
C GLU A 208 -14.19 12.12 -29.49
N GLY A 209 -12.89 12.42 -29.60
CA GLY A 209 -12.29 12.91 -30.85
C GLY A 209 -12.20 11.86 -31.97
N GLN A 210 -12.22 10.56 -31.62
CA GLN A 210 -12.21 9.46 -32.59
C GLN A 210 -13.59 9.05 -33.08
N GLU A 211 -14.66 9.35 -32.33
CA GLU A 211 -16.05 9.11 -32.78
C GLU A 211 -16.59 10.26 -33.67
N ALA A 212 -15.93 11.42 -33.66
CA ALA A 212 -16.29 12.60 -34.45
C ALA A 212 -15.53 12.75 -35.78
N SER A 213 -14.75 11.74 -36.20
CA SER A 213 -14.06 11.65 -37.51
C SER A 213 -14.44 10.37 -38.25
#